data_AF-A0AAN7SMA4-F1
#
_entry.id   AF-A0AAN7SMA4-F1
#
_cell.length_a   1.000
_cell.length_b   1.000
_cell.length_c   1.000
_cell.angle_alpha   90.00
_cell.angle_beta   90.00
_cell.angle_gamma   90.00
#
_symmetry.space_group_name_H-M   'P 1'
#
loop_
_entity.id
_entity.type
_entity.pdbx_description
1 polymer ?
#
loop_
_entity_poly.entity_id
_entity_poly.type
_entity_poly.pdbx_seq_one_letter_code
_entity_poly.pdbx_strand_id
1 'polypeptide(L)'
;MRGLSFRGKTDTFGSTNNGNFMMLLEAISEFDPFLAKHIQKFGNSGKDNTSYLSYATYEKITKIMAATVTTTIMKQLEKVKYFSCSVGSTLDITNVDQLSLIVRFVQNNAEPVERFLCFLPNTGHKAEDMLLAVRDTFKKLNIDINNCRGQSYDNVSNMSGQYNGLQAKIKEKCQDDACASLTKDWNQIISALKAIKSDSAYQKVFVKNEATGLLAQLNSLETAILSEFLGSVLKQFNITTKTLQGVDTDVEVVSRLYESLITFVENKRETFDAFEAAGKKIFRGIQNQ
;
A
#
# COMPACT_ATOMS: atom_id res chain seq x y z
N MET A 1 -24.28 1.56 -21.30
CA MET A 1 -24.05 2.94 -20.80
C MET A 1 -23.14 3.65 -21.80
N ARG A 2 -23.43 4.90 -22.15
CA ARG A 2 -22.44 5.75 -22.84
C ARG A 2 -21.25 5.91 -21.88
N GLY A 3 -20.02 5.97 -22.37
CA GLY A 3 -18.81 6.17 -21.54
C GLY A 3 -18.71 7.57 -20.91
N LEU A 4 -19.84 8.11 -20.44
CA LEU A 4 -19.98 9.42 -19.85
C LEU A 4 -19.63 9.37 -18.37
N SER A 5 -19.21 10.51 -17.83
CA SER A 5 -19.03 10.69 -16.40
C SER A 5 -20.36 10.56 -15.66
N PHE A 6 -20.28 10.17 -14.39
CA PHE A 6 -21.47 10.12 -13.52
C PHE A 6 -22.14 11.49 -13.38
N ARG A 7 -21.34 12.57 -13.41
CA ARG A 7 -21.74 13.98 -13.45
C ARG A 7 -21.79 14.50 -14.89
N GLY A 8 -22.81 15.30 -15.22
CA GLY A 8 -22.91 16.04 -16.48
C GLY A 8 -22.55 17.52 -16.34
N LYS A 9 -22.70 18.28 -17.44
CA LYS A 9 -22.58 19.75 -17.39
C LYS A 9 -23.82 20.42 -16.78
N THR A 10 -24.94 19.71 -16.74
CA THR A 10 -26.23 20.17 -16.22
C THR A 10 -26.84 19.15 -15.26
N ASP A 11 -27.79 19.61 -14.44
CA ASP A 11 -28.64 18.82 -13.55
C ASP A 11 -30.14 19.03 -13.88
N THR A 12 -30.44 19.22 -15.16
CA THR A 12 -31.80 19.48 -15.68
C THR A 12 -32.35 18.25 -16.37
N PHE A 13 -33.47 17.70 -15.90
CA PHE A 13 -34.11 16.56 -16.55
C PHE A 13 -34.51 16.89 -18.00
N GLY A 14 -34.21 15.98 -18.93
CA GLY A 14 -34.38 16.12 -20.38
C GLY A 14 -33.17 16.72 -21.11
N SER A 15 -32.11 17.13 -20.41
CA SER A 15 -30.90 17.69 -21.03
C SER A 15 -29.98 16.59 -21.59
N THR A 16 -29.53 16.77 -22.82
CA THR A 16 -28.52 15.90 -23.46
C THR A 16 -27.11 16.05 -22.86
N ASN A 17 -26.89 17.08 -22.03
CA ASN A 17 -25.63 17.35 -21.35
C ASN A 17 -25.55 16.77 -19.93
N ASN A 18 -26.55 15.96 -19.55
CA ASN A 18 -26.58 15.27 -18.27
C ASN A 18 -25.54 14.13 -18.19
N GLY A 19 -25.16 13.80 -16.97
CA GLY A 19 -24.29 12.65 -16.68
C GLY A 19 -25.10 11.40 -16.38
N ASN A 20 -24.40 10.28 -16.15
CA ASN A 20 -25.07 8.99 -15.93
C ASN A 20 -26.07 9.00 -14.77
N PHE A 21 -25.87 9.83 -13.73
CA PHE A 21 -26.81 9.91 -12.60
C PHE A 21 -28.22 10.32 -13.03
N MET A 22 -28.32 11.48 -13.69
CA MET A 22 -29.60 12.04 -14.12
C MET A 22 -30.24 11.16 -15.20
N MET A 23 -29.43 10.65 -16.14
CA MET A 23 -29.92 9.72 -17.16
C MET A 23 -30.43 8.41 -16.57
N LEU A 24 -29.79 7.90 -15.50
CA LEU A 24 -30.26 6.71 -14.81
C LEU A 24 -31.57 6.97 -14.08
N LEU A 25 -31.72 8.13 -13.43
CA LEU A 25 -32.98 8.52 -12.80
C LEU A 25 -34.12 8.64 -13.82
N GLU A 26 -33.85 9.22 -14.99
CA GLU A 26 -34.79 9.27 -16.11
C GLU A 26 -35.18 7.86 -16.57
N ALA A 27 -34.20 7.00 -16.81
CA ALA A 27 -34.45 5.63 -17.26
C ALA A 27 -35.24 4.81 -16.22
N ILE A 28 -34.91 4.92 -14.93
CA ILE A 28 -35.66 4.23 -13.86
C ILE A 28 -37.09 4.77 -13.77
N SER A 29 -37.29 6.08 -13.98
CA SER A 29 -38.61 6.70 -13.92
C SER A 29 -39.57 6.22 -15.01
N GLU A 30 -39.07 5.68 -16.13
CA GLU A 30 -39.94 5.04 -17.14
C GLU A 30 -40.66 3.80 -16.57
N PHE A 31 -40.09 3.16 -15.54
CA PHE A 31 -40.60 1.94 -14.94
C PHE A 31 -41.11 2.12 -13.50
N ASP A 32 -40.84 3.26 -12.87
CA ASP A 32 -41.28 3.59 -11.52
C ASP A 32 -42.21 4.82 -11.52
N PRO A 33 -43.55 4.63 -11.44
CA PRO A 33 -44.53 5.72 -11.42
C PRO A 33 -44.36 6.68 -10.24
N PHE A 34 -43.80 6.24 -9.11
CA PHE A 34 -43.54 7.12 -7.97
C PHE A 34 -42.40 8.08 -8.30
N LEU A 35 -41.28 7.55 -8.81
CA LEU A 35 -40.14 8.36 -9.23
C LEU A 35 -40.52 9.30 -10.39
N ALA A 36 -41.30 8.84 -11.37
CA ALA A 36 -41.80 9.66 -12.47
C ALA A 36 -42.60 10.88 -11.97
N LYS A 37 -43.54 10.66 -11.06
CA LYS A 37 -44.33 11.75 -10.44
C LYS A 37 -43.42 12.70 -9.66
N HIS A 38 -42.43 12.18 -8.96
CA HIS A 38 -41.49 12.99 -8.19
C HIS A 38 -40.64 13.87 -9.11
N ILE A 39 -40.07 13.33 -10.20
CA ILE A 39 -39.30 14.08 -11.19
C ILE A 39 -40.17 15.12 -11.90
N GLN A 40 -41.40 14.77 -12.29
CA GLN A 40 -42.33 15.71 -12.91
C GLN A 40 -42.61 16.91 -12.00
N LYS A 41 -42.79 16.65 -10.70
CA LYS A 41 -43.11 17.69 -9.72
C LYS A 41 -41.88 18.50 -9.28
N PHE A 42 -40.71 17.88 -9.16
CA PHE A 42 -39.56 18.46 -8.48
C PHE A 42 -38.29 18.61 -9.34
N GLY A 43 -38.19 17.92 -10.47
CA GLY A 43 -36.94 17.75 -11.23
C GLY A 43 -36.33 19.04 -11.79
N ASN A 44 -37.15 20.02 -12.19
CA ASN A 44 -36.70 21.26 -12.83
C ASN A 44 -37.23 22.52 -12.11
N SER A 45 -37.45 22.43 -10.80
CA SER A 45 -38.29 23.37 -10.04
C SER A 45 -37.58 24.61 -9.49
N GLY A 46 -36.34 24.87 -9.93
CA GLY A 46 -35.51 25.97 -9.44
C GLY A 46 -35.00 25.80 -8.00
N LYS A 47 -34.45 26.88 -7.43
CA LYS A 47 -33.75 26.87 -6.13
C LYS A 47 -34.66 26.81 -4.90
N ASP A 48 -35.94 27.13 -5.06
CA ASP A 48 -36.88 27.29 -3.93
C ASP A 48 -37.62 26.00 -3.54
N ASN A 49 -37.30 24.88 -4.20
CA ASN A 49 -37.87 23.57 -3.89
C ASN A 49 -36.77 22.60 -3.45
N THR A 50 -36.96 21.94 -2.30
CA THR A 50 -36.02 20.92 -1.80
C THR A 50 -36.15 19.64 -2.63
N SER A 51 -35.43 19.60 -3.74
CA SER A 51 -35.22 18.41 -4.55
C SER A 51 -33.93 17.72 -4.10
N TYR A 52 -34.05 16.51 -3.55
CA TYR A 52 -32.91 15.65 -3.23
C TYR A 52 -32.21 15.10 -4.49
N LEU A 53 -32.66 15.50 -5.68
CA LEU A 53 -32.13 15.09 -6.98
C LEU A 53 -31.07 16.06 -7.53
N SER A 54 -30.77 17.14 -6.79
CA SER A 54 -29.75 18.11 -7.17
C SER A 54 -28.32 17.55 -7.07
N TYR A 55 -27.43 18.11 -7.89
CA TYR A 55 -26.00 17.81 -7.85
C TYR A 55 -25.39 17.93 -6.44
N ALA A 56 -25.80 18.97 -5.68
CA ALA A 56 -25.31 19.21 -4.33
C ALA A 56 -25.69 18.08 -3.35
N THR A 57 -26.85 17.46 -3.53
CA THR A 57 -27.29 16.34 -2.70
C THR A 57 -26.50 15.08 -3.04
N TYR A 58 -26.34 14.78 -4.32
CA TYR A 58 -25.51 13.67 -4.78
C TYR A 58 -24.05 13.79 -4.33
N GLU A 59 -23.43 14.99 -4.42
CA GLU A 59 -22.08 15.20 -3.91
C GLU A 59 -21.94 14.85 -2.43
N LYS A 60 -22.94 15.23 -1.61
CA LYS A 60 -22.95 14.90 -0.18
C LYS A 60 -22.98 13.39 0.02
N ILE A 61 -23.85 12.68 -0.70
CA ILE A 61 -23.94 11.22 -0.65
C ILE A 61 -22.61 10.59 -1.07
N THR A 62 -22.02 11.07 -2.16
CA THR A 62 -20.72 10.57 -2.67
C THR A 62 -19.61 10.77 -1.63
N LYS A 63 -19.55 11.94 -1.00
CA LYS A 63 -18.57 12.22 0.07
C LYS A 63 -18.77 11.31 1.27
N ILE A 64 -20.02 11.07 1.68
CA ILE A 64 -20.35 10.15 2.78
C ILE A 64 -19.95 8.71 2.42
N MET A 65 -20.26 8.25 1.19
CA MET A 65 -19.88 6.92 0.71
C MET A 65 -18.36 6.76 0.68
N ALA A 66 -17.64 7.73 0.10
CA ALA A 66 -16.18 7.73 0.06
C ALA A 66 -15.59 7.68 1.47
N ALA A 67 -16.04 8.54 2.38
CA ALA A 67 -15.59 8.53 3.78
C ALA A 67 -15.88 7.20 4.49
N THR A 68 -17.04 6.59 4.23
CA THR A 68 -17.43 5.29 4.80
C THR A 68 -16.52 4.16 4.29
N VAL A 69 -16.25 4.14 2.99
CA VAL A 69 -15.34 3.17 2.36
C VAL A 69 -13.93 3.33 2.91
N THR A 70 -13.38 4.55 2.91
CA THR A 70 -12.05 4.83 3.45
C THR A 70 -11.95 4.42 4.92
N THR A 71 -12.93 4.79 5.75
CA THR A 71 -12.96 4.41 7.17
C THR A 71 -12.99 2.88 7.34
N THR A 72 -13.73 2.18 6.49
CA THR A 72 -13.79 0.71 6.52
C THR A 72 -12.44 0.08 6.16
N ILE A 73 -11.77 0.61 5.13
CA ILE A 73 -10.42 0.18 4.75
C ILE A 73 -9.44 0.43 5.89
N MET A 74 -9.50 1.60 6.53
CA MET A 74 -8.64 1.93 7.66
C MET A 74 -8.83 0.98 8.84
N LYS A 75 -10.08 0.65 9.20
CA LYS A 75 -10.38 -0.35 10.24
C LYS A 75 -9.88 -1.76 9.88
N GLN A 76 -9.77 -2.09 8.59
CA GLN A 76 -9.17 -3.35 8.15
C GLN A 76 -7.64 -3.30 8.29
N LEU A 77 -7.03 -2.19 7.88
CA LEU A 77 -5.58 -1.96 8.00
C LEU A 77 -5.12 -1.93 9.46
N GLU A 78 -5.90 -1.36 10.38
CA GLU A 78 -5.56 -1.36 11.82
C GLU A 78 -5.46 -2.77 12.42
N LYS A 79 -6.15 -3.75 11.84
CA LYS A 79 -6.12 -5.15 12.31
C LYS A 79 -4.94 -5.93 11.77
N VAL A 80 -4.22 -5.39 10.78
CA VAL A 80 -3.09 -6.05 10.13
C VAL A 80 -1.84 -5.20 10.33
N LYS A 81 -0.74 -5.82 10.76
CA LYS A 81 0.50 -5.04 10.94
C LYS A 81 1.09 -4.65 9.60
N TYR A 82 1.13 -5.55 8.63
CA TYR A 82 1.89 -5.38 7.39
C TYR A 82 1.00 -5.28 6.15
N PHE A 83 1.45 -4.46 5.20
CA PHE A 83 0.80 -4.27 3.90
C PHE A 83 1.85 -4.03 2.81
N SER A 84 1.43 -4.04 1.55
CA SER A 84 2.18 -3.51 0.42
C SER A 84 1.43 -2.37 -0.23
N CYS A 85 2.13 -1.46 -0.88
CA CYS A 85 1.52 -0.38 -1.65
C CYS A 85 1.80 -0.49 -3.15
N SER A 86 0.86 0.01 -3.94
CA SER A 86 0.99 0.09 -5.39
C SER A 86 0.68 1.52 -5.81
N VAL A 87 1.57 2.11 -6.62
CA VAL A 87 1.36 3.45 -7.17
C VAL A 87 1.41 3.35 -8.69
N GLY A 88 0.30 3.68 -9.35
CA GLY A 88 0.16 3.61 -10.81
C GLY A 88 -0.33 4.92 -11.40
N SER A 89 0.18 5.29 -12.57
CA SER A 89 -0.24 6.46 -13.33
C SER A 89 -1.50 6.16 -14.13
N THR A 90 -2.45 7.08 -14.09
CA THR A 90 -3.64 7.08 -14.94
C THR A 90 -3.88 8.48 -15.47
N LEU A 91 -4.39 8.59 -16.70
CA LEU A 91 -4.82 9.86 -17.26
C LEU A 91 -6.21 10.21 -16.73
N ASP A 92 -6.40 11.46 -16.31
CA ASP A 92 -7.73 11.99 -16.02
C ASP A 92 -8.45 12.52 -17.27
N ILE A 93 -9.68 13.01 -17.10
CA ILE A 93 -10.50 13.54 -18.21
C ILE A 93 -9.90 14.78 -18.88
N THR A 94 -8.90 15.43 -18.27
CA THR A 94 -8.16 16.55 -18.83
C THR A 94 -6.82 16.13 -19.46
N ASN A 95 -6.57 14.81 -19.57
CA ASN A 95 -5.31 14.20 -20.00
C ASN A 95 -4.11 14.58 -19.12
N VAL A 96 -4.36 14.84 -17.85
CA VAL A 96 -3.32 15.07 -16.85
C VAL A 96 -3.08 13.77 -16.10
N ASP A 97 -1.80 13.43 -15.92
CA ASP A 97 -1.39 12.27 -15.12
C ASP A 97 -1.85 12.44 -13.66
N GLN A 98 -2.54 11.42 -13.15
CA GLN A 98 -2.89 11.25 -11.76
C GLN A 98 -2.33 9.93 -11.26
N LEU A 99 -1.86 9.91 -10.02
CA LEU A 99 -1.32 8.68 -9.43
C LEU A 99 -2.38 8.03 -8.55
N SER A 100 -2.75 6.81 -8.87
CA SER A 100 -3.56 5.96 -8.00
C SER A 100 -2.70 5.37 -6.89
N LEU A 101 -3.17 5.44 -5.65
CA LEU A 101 -2.55 4.78 -4.50
C LEU A 101 -3.45 3.64 -4.03
N ILE A 102 -2.91 2.43 -4.08
CA ILE A 102 -3.58 1.20 -3.69
C ILE A 102 -2.77 0.54 -2.59
N VAL A 103 -3.44 -0.08 -1.62
CA VAL A 103 -2.82 -0.95 -0.64
C VAL A 103 -3.31 -2.37 -0.80
N ARG A 104 -2.41 -3.32 -0.58
CA ARG A 104 -2.71 -4.74 -0.57
C ARG A 104 -2.26 -5.33 0.76
N PHE A 105 -3.12 -6.12 1.38
CA PHE A 105 -2.82 -6.76 2.66
C PHE A 105 -3.58 -8.08 2.77
N VAL A 106 -3.20 -8.91 3.74
CA VAL A 106 -3.80 -10.22 3.96
C VAL A 106 -4.75 -10.12 5.16
N GLN A 107 -6.01 -10.50 4.98
CA GLN A 107 -6.99 -10.53 6.06
C GLN A 107 -6.76 -11.72 7.01
N ASN A 108 -7.46 -11.73 8.14
CA ASN A 108 -7.36 -12.80 9.14
C ASN A 108 -7.72 -14.19 8.60
N ASN A 109 -8.51 -14.27 7.53
CA ASN A 109 -8.84 -15.52 6.83
C ASN A 109 -7.77 -15.94 5.81
N ALA A 110 -6.58 -15.33 5.84
CA ALA A 110 -5.48 -15.53 4.91
C ALA A 110 -5.75 -15.12 3.45
N GLU A 111 -6.83 -14.38 3.17
CA GLU A 111 -7.12 -13.90 1.83
C GLU A 111 -6.43 -12.55 1.55
N PRO A 112 -5.68 -12.44 0.43
CA PRO A 112 -5.12 -11.18 -0.01
C PRO A 112 -6.24 -10.29 -0.55
N VAL A 113 -6.27 -9.04 -0.11
CA VAL A 113 -7.20 -8.03 -0.63
C VAL A 113 -6.48 -6.78 -1.06
N GLU A 114 -6.98 -6.19 -2.15
CA GLU A 114 -6.53 -4.91 -2.67
C GLU A 114 -7.60 -3.86 -2.38
N ARG A 115 -7.17 -2.68 -1.94
CA ARG A 115 -8.02 -1.55 -1.59
C ARG A 115 -7.44 -0.28 -2.19
N PHE A 116 -8.21 0.35 -3.07
CA PHE A 116 -7.91 1.69 -3.53
C PHE A 116 -8.09 2.69 -2.38
N LEU A 117 -7.07 3.52 -2.13
CA LEU A 117 -7.14 4.56 -1.11
C LEU A 117 -7.61 5.88 -1.70
N CYS A 118 -6.87 6.39 -2.69
CA CYS A 118 -7.17 7.66 -3.34
C CYS A 118 -6.32 7.86 -4.60
N PHE A 119 -6.66 8.90 -5.35
CA PHE A 119 -5.71 9.54 -6.26
C PHE A 119 -4.86 10.53 -5.47
N LEU A 120 -3.55 10.50 -5.69
CA LEU A 120 -2.63 11.48 -5.17
C LEU A 120 -2.79 12.79 -5.97
N PRO A 121 -2.61 13.95 -5.31
CA PRO A 121 -2.57 15.22 -6.01
C PRO A 121 -1.49 15.20 -7.09
N ASN A 122 -1.67 15.97 -8.17
CA ASN A 122 -0.65 16.11 -9.19
C ASN A 122 0.60 16.77 -8.57
N THR A 123 1.62 15.96 -8.35
CA THR A 123 2.89 16.36 -7.73
C THR A 123 4.00 16.53 -8.76
N GLY A 124 3.67 16.53 -10.06
CA GLY A 124 4.64 16.47 -11.14
C GLY A 124 5.33 15.10 -11.25
N HIS A 125 6.38 15.04 -12.06
CA HIS A 125 7.02 13.77 -12.42
C HIS A 125 8.24 13.42 -11.56
N LYS A 126 8.62 14.21 -10.55
CA LYS A 126 9.82 13.91 -9.74
C LYS A 126 9.50 12.89 -8.65
N ALA A 127 10.41 11.94 -8.45
CA ALA A 127 10.29 10.90 -7.44
C ALA A 127 10.15 11.45 -6.00
N GLU A 128 10.82 12.56 -5.69
CA GLU A 128 10.75 13.18 -4.36
C GLU A 128 9.35 13.73 -4.07
N ASP A 129 8.76 14.42 -5.04
CA ASP A 129 7.43 15.01 -4.90
C ASP A 129 6.36 13.91 -4.76
N MET A 130 6.51 12.81 -5.52
CA MET A 130 5.67 11.62 -5.36
C MET A 130 5.84 10.95 -3.99
N LEU A 131 7.07 10.85 -3.49
CA LEU A 131 7.34 10.30 -2.15
C LEU A 131 6.66 11.12 -1.06
N LEU A 132 6.78 12.45 -1.14
CA LEU A 132 6.12 13.36 -0.23
C LEU A 132 4.60 13.17 -0.28
N ALA A 133 4.02 13.08 -1.48
CA ALA A 133 2.59 12.84 -1.66
C ALA A 133 2.11 11.53 -1.01
N VAL A 134 2.83 10.42 -1.24
CA VAL A 134 2.53 9.12 -0.63
C VAL A 134 2.64 9.20 0.88
N ARG A 135 3.74 9.77 1.40
CA ARG A 135 4.00 9.89 2.84
C ARG A 135 2.95 10.74 3.53
N ASP A 136 2.60 11.88 2.95
CA ASP A 136 1.62 12.79 3.53
C ASP A 136 0.21 12.18 3.50
N THR A 137 -0.10 11.42 2.46
CA THR A 137 -1.37 10.67 2.36
C THR A 137 -1.44 9.59 3.43
N PHE A 138 -0.39 8.77 3.58
CA PHE A 138 -0.33 7.77 4.65
C PHE A 138 -0.41 8.40 6.03
N LYS A 139 0.29 9.52 6.28
CA LYS A 139 0.21 10.26 7.54
C LYS A 139 -1.21 10.76 7.82
N LYS A 140 -1.88 11.35 6.82
CA LYS A 140 -3.29 11.81 6.94
C LYS A 140 -4.25 10.68 7.25
N LEU A 141 -3.99 9.50 6.70
CA LEU A 141 -4.79 8.30 6.93
C LEU A 141 -4.35 7.52 8.18
N ASN A 142 -3.34 7.98 8.93
CA ASN A 142 -2.78 7.25 10.07
C ASN A 142 -2.25 5.85 9.71
N ILE A 143 -1.69 5.71 8.49
CA ILE A 143 -0.98 4.51 8.04
C ILE A 143 0.51 4.72 8.29
N ASP A 144 1.13 3.82 9.05
CA ASP A 144 2.58 3.83 9.23
C ASP A 144 3.27 3.23 8.01
N ILE A 145 3.98 4.07 7.23
CA ILE A 145 4.73 3.63 6.06
C ILE A 145 5.81 2.60 6.40
N ASN A 146 6.32 2.57 7.64
CA ASN A 146 7.35 1.61 8.06
C ASN A 146 6.83 0.17 8.10
N ASN A 147 5.50 0.00 8.13
CA ASN A 147 4.83 -1.29 8.03
C ASN A 147 4.64 -1.77 6.57
N CYS A 148 5.05 -0.97 5.59
CA CYS A 148 5.03 -1.36 4.18
C CYS A 148 6.14 -2.39 3.89
N ARG A 149 5.76 -3.59 3.45
CA ARG A 149 6.66 -4.73 3.16
C ARG A 149 6.75 -5.10 1.68
N GLY A 150 5.97 -4.45 0.83
CA GLY A 150 6.03 -4.65 -0.62
C GLY A 150 5.62 -3.38 -1.35
N GLN A 151 6.17 -3.19 -2.55
CA GLN A 151 5.89 -2.02 -3.37
C GLN A 151 5.79 -2.43 -4.83
N SER A 152 4.86 -1.84 -5.58
CA SER A 152 4.78 -2.01 -7.03
C SER A 152 4.49 -0.69 -7.73
N TYR A 153 5.16 -0.46 -8.85
CA TYR A 153 5.07 0.78 -9.61
C TYR A 153 4.91 0.49 -11.09
N ASP A 154 4.33 1.43 -11.83
CA ASP A 154 4.44 1.40 -13.28
C ASP A 154 5.90 1.58 -13.70
N ASN A 155 6.25 1.08 -14.88
CA ASN A 155 7.63 1.03 -15.36
C ASN A 155 8.19 2.38 -15.82
N VAL A 156 7.74 3.46 -15.18
CA VAL A 156 8.22 4.83 -15.38
C VAL A 156 9.44 5.03 -14.48
N SER A 157 10.56 5.46 -15.06
CA SER A 157 11.86 5.60 -14.36
C SER A 157 11.80 6.40 -13.07
N ASN A 158 10.91 7.39 -12.97
CA ASN A 158 10.76 8.21 -11.78
C ASN A 158 10.03 7.48 -10.63
N MET A 159 9.35 6.37 -10.91
CA MET A 159 8.69 5.53 -9.92
C MET A 159 9.50 4.25 -9.64
N SER A 160 9.90 3.52 -10.69
CA SER A 160 10.62 2.24 -10.60
C SER A 160 12.15 2.36 -10.64
N GLY A 161 12.69 3.58 -10.72
CA GLY A 161 14.14 3.82 -10.81
C GLY A 161 14.91 3.26 -9.61
N GLN A 162 15.95 2.49 -9.89
CA GLN A 162 16.75 1.76 -8.91
C GLN A 162 17.42 2.65 -7.84
N TYR A 163 17.83 3.85 -8.21
CA TYR A 163 18.61 4.74 -7.34
C TYR A 163 17.82 5.97 -6.86
N ASN A 164 17.08 6.61 -7.79
CA ASN A 164 16.38 7.86 -7.52
C ASN A 164 14.86 7.75 -7.67
N GLY A 165 14.33 6.56 -7.99
CA GLY A 165 12.90 6.36 -8.12
C GLY A 165 12.19 6.34 -6.75
N LEU A 166 10.87 6.51 -6.79
CA LEU A 166 10.00 6.39 -5.62
C LEU A 166 10.26 5.08 -4.85
N GLN A 167 10.45 3.97 -5.58
CA GLN A 167 10.77 2.66 -5.03
C GLN A 167 12.01 2.68 -4.12
N ALA A 168 13.11 3.24 -4.63
CA ALA A 168 14.38 3.29 -3.90
C ALA A 168 14.24 4.08 -2.60
N LYS A 169 13.55 5.22 -2.67
CA LYS A 169 13.34 6.13 -1.54
C LYS A 169 12.43 5.55 -0.45
N ILE A 170 11.38 4.81 -0.81
CA ILE A 170 10.53 4.13 0.19
C ILE A 170 11.28 2.93 0.79
N LYS A 171 12.07 2.20 -0.03
CA LYS A 171 12.84 1.03 0.43
C LYS A 171 13.87 1.39 1.50
N GLU A 172 14.54 2.52 1.39
CA GLU A 172 15.50 3.02 2.39
C GLU A 172 14.88 3.14 3.80
N LYS A 173 13.57 3.43 3.90
CA LYS A 173 12.89 3.65 5.18
C LYS A 173 12.36 2.39 5.87
N CYS A 174 12.24 1.26 5.15
CA CYS A 174 11.49 0.09 5.63
C CYS A 174 12.36 -1.14 5.96
N GLN A 175 13.67 -0.99 6.09
CA GLN A 175 14.63 -2.11 6.10
C GLN A 175 14.82 -2.83 7.45
N ASP A 176 14.59 -2.18 8.59
CA ASP A 176 14.99 -2.70 9.91
C ASP A 176 14.19 -3.95 10.38
N ASP A 177 12.87 -3.94 10.20
CA ASP A 177 11.98 -5.02 10.67
C ASP A 177 11.83 -6.18 9.65
N ALA A 178 12.42 -6.07 8.46
CA ALA A 178 12.26 -7.06 7.38
C ALA A 178 12.91 -8.40 7.74
N CYS A 179 14.16 -8.37 8.24
CA CYS A 179 14.88 -9.57 8.68
C CYS A 179 14.17 -10.25 9.86
N ALA A 180 13.69 -9.47 10.84
CA ALA A 180 12.96 -10.00 11.98
C ALA A 180 11.61 -10.64 11.59
N SER A 181 10.92 -10.07 10.60
CA SER A 181 9.67 -10.66 10.08
C SER A 181 9.95 -11.94 9.30
N LEU A 182 11.02 -11.95 8.49
CA LEU A 182 11.46 -13.13 7.74
C LEU A 182 11.79 -14.30 8.68
N THR A 183 12.56 -14.09 9.75
CA THR A 183 12.93 -15.15 10.70
C THR A 183 11.73 -15.65 11.50
N LYS A 184 10.83 -14.75 11.89
CA LYS A 184 9.61 -15.10 12.63
C LYS A 184 8.65 -15.98 11.81
N ASP A 185 8.41 -15.61 10.55
CA ASP A 185 7.39 -16.23 9.70
C ASP A 185 8.01 -17.19 8.66
N TRP A 186 9.24 -17.66 8.90
CA TRP A 186 10.05 -18.43 7.95
C TRP A 186 9.33 -19.66 7.39
N ASN A 187 8.72 -20.46 8.26
CA ASN A 187 8.03 -21.69 7.86
C ASN A 187 6.77 -21.39 7.03
N GLN A 188 6.04 -20.33 7.36
CA GLN A 188 4.88 -19.88 6.60
C GLN A 188 5.30 -19.41 5.21
N ILE A 189 6.43 -18.69 5.11
CA ILE A 189 6.99 -18.23 3.83
C ILE A 189 7.40 -19.42 2.97
N ILE A 190 8.14 -20.39 3.52
CA ILE A 190 8.51 -21.63 2.82
C ILE A 190 7.26 -22.37 2.33
N SER A 191 6.25 -22.51 3.18
CA SER A 191 4.99 -23.18 2.83
C SER A 191 4.26 -22.47 1.68
N ALA A 192 4.19 -21.14 1.72
CA ALA A 192 3.60 -20.34 0.65
C ALA A 192 4.37 -20.48 -0.67
N LEU A 193 5.71 -20.47 -0.63
CA LEU A 193 6.54 -20.68 -1.82
C LEU A 193 6.38 -22.09 -2.40
N LYS A 194 6.30 -23.13 -1.54
CA LYS A 194 5.99 -24.51 -1.95
C LYS A 194 4.63 -24.55 -2.67
N ALA A 195 3.60 -23.91 -2.10
CA ALA A 195 2.27 -23.85 -2.69
C ALA A 195 2.27 -23.17 -4.07
N ILE A 196 2.89 -21.99 -4.20
CA ILE A 196 3.01 -21.25 -5.48
C ILE A 196 3.72 -22.09 -6.54
N LYS A 197 4.82 -22.76 -6.16
CA LYS A 197 5.58 -23.65 -7.04
C LYS A 197 4.72 -24.80 -7.57
N SER A 198 3.88 -25.39 -6.71
CA SER A 198 3.01 -26.53 -7.06
C SER A 198 1.71 -26.16 -7.78
N ASP A 199 1.30 -24.88 -7.78
CA ASP A 199 0.03 -24.45 -8.37
C ASP A 199 0.07 -24.44 -9.91
N SER A 200 -0.26 -25.58 -10.52
CA SER A 200 -0.32 -25.72 -11.98
C SER A 200 -1.49 -24.97 -12.63
N ALA A 201 -2.53 -24.61 -11.88
CA ALA A 201 -3.81 -24.14 -12.43
C ALA A 201 -3.88 -22.62 -12.61
N TYR A 202 -3.30 -21.83 -11.71
CA TYR A 202 -3.49 -20.38 -11.69
C TYR A 202 -2.20 -19.56 -11.79
N GLN A 203 -1.04 -20.15 -11.52
CA GLN A 203 0.23 -19.41 -11.51
C GLN A 203 0.98 -19.48 -12.84
N LYS A 204 1.46 -18.32 -13.31
CA LYS A 204 2.30 -18.18 -14.51
C LYS A 204 3.66 -18.86 -14.31
N VAL A 205 4.25 -19.36 -15.40
CA VAL A 205 5.53 -20.09 -15.37
C VAL A 205 6.65 -19.27 -14.71
N PHE A 206 6.75 -17.98 -15.02
CA PHE A 206 7.81 -17.14 -14.42
C PHE A 206 7.66 -17.00 -12.90
N VAL A 207 6.42 -16.90 -12.38
CA VAL A 207 6.14 -16.78 -10.94
C VAL A 207 6.58 -18.06 -10.21
N LYS A 208 6.36 -19.21 -10.83
CA LYS A 208 6.82 -20.52 -10.30
C LYS A 208 8.35 -20.61 -10.26
N ASN A 209 9.01 -20.11 -11.30
CA ASN A 209 10.47 -20.10 -11.37
C ASN A 209 11.06 -19.16 -10.31
N GLU A 210 10.47 -17.98 -10.12
CA GLU A 210 10.85 -17.04 -9.07
C GLU A 210 10.66 -17.66 -7.67
N ALA A 211 9.49 -18.25 -7.41
CA ALA A 211 9.22 -18.94 -6.14
C ALA A 211 10.22 -20.10 -5.90
N THR A 212 10.61 -20.82 -6.95
CA THR A 212 11.60 -21.89 -6.88
C THR A 212 12.99 -21.34 -6.53
N GLY A 213 13.41 -20.24 -7.14
CA GLY A 213 14.68 -19.57 -6.83
C GLY A 213 14.73 -19.06 -5.39
N LEU A 214 13.68 -18.38 -4.95
CA LEU A 214 13.56 -17.90 -3.56
C LEU A 214 13.56 -19.05 -2.55
N LEU A 215 12.86 -20.14 -2.84
CA LEU A 215 12.84 -21.32 -1.99
C LEU A 215 14.22 -21.98 -1.89
N ALA A 216 14.99 -22.00 -2.99
CA ALA A 216 16.38 -22.49 -2.95
C ALA A 216 17.27 -21.59 -2.08
N GLN A 217 17.11 -20.27 -2.17
CA GLN A 217 17.85 -19.31 -1.34
C GLN A 217 17.51 -19.45 0.15
N LEU A 218 16.22 -19.58 0.49
CA LEU A 218 15.79 -19.75 1.87
C LEU A 218 16.10 -21.15 2.42
N ASN A 219 16.31 -22.15 1.56
CA ASN A 219 16.78 -23.47 1.96
C ASN A 219 18.32 -23.56 2.03
N SER A 220 18.99 -22.47 2.41
CA SER A 220 20.41 -22.44 2.71
C SER A 220 20.62 -22.07 4.18
N LEU A 221 21.55 -22.77 4.82
CA LEU A 221 21.93 -22.48 6.20
C LEU A 221 22.55 -21.09 6.31
N GLU A 222 23.33 -20.69 5.30
CA GLU A 222 23.92 -19.36 5.17
C GLU A 222 22.84 -18.27 5.20
N THR A 223 21.76 -18.43 4.44
CA THR A 223 20.64 -17.47 4.43
C THR A 223 19.95 -17.39 5.79
N ALA A 224 19.75 -18.52 6.47
CA ALA A 224 19.16 -18.55 7.80
C ALA A 224 20.04 -17.81 8.83
N ILE A 225 21.35 -18.10 8.84
CA ILE A 225 22.32 -17.42 9.73
C ILE A 225 22.38 -15.93 9.42
N LEU A 226 22.49 -15.56 8.14
CA LEU A 226 22.55 -14.16 7.73
C LEU A 226 21.29 -13.39 8.10
N SER A 227 20.11 -14.01 8.03
CA SER A 227 18.86 -13.34 8.40
C SER A 227 18.80 -12.97 9.90
N GLU A 228 19.28 -13.85 10.77
CA GLU A 228 19.40 -13.60 12.22
C GLU A 228 20.48 -12.56 12.54
N PHE A 229 21.67 -12.71 11.92
CA PHE A 229 22.79 -11.80 12.10
C PHE A 229 22.46 -10.38 11.63
N LEU A 230 22.02 -10.25 10.37
CA LEU A 230 21.67 -8.96 9.77
C LEU A 230 20.47 -8.34 10.49
N GLY A 231 19.49 -9.12 10.93
CA GLY A 231 18.39 -8.61 11.75
C GLY A 231 18.87 -7.93 13.03
N SER A 232 19.84 -8.55 13.73
CA SER A 232 20.43 -7.95 14.92
C SER A 232 21.21 -6.67 14.60
N VAL A 233 22.01 -6.67 13.54
CA VAL A 233 22.86 -5.53 13.17
C VAL A 233 22.01 -4.36 12.68
N LEU A 234 21.11 -4.60 11.72
CA LEU A 234 20.26 -3.56 11.13
C LEU A 234 19.36 -2.90 12.18
N LYS A 235 18.83 -3.67 13.15
CA LYS A 235 18.04 -3.11 14.24
C LYS A 235 18.84 -2.10 15.07
N GLN A 236 20.08 -2.44 15.45
CA GLN A 236 20.92 -1.55 16.25
C GLN A 236 21.35 -0.31 15.46
N PHE A 237 21.76 -0.48 14.21
CA PHE A 237 22.08 0.64 13.32
C PHE A 237 20.90 1.60 13.17
N ASN A 238 19.69 1.08 12.94
CA ASN A 238 18.49 1.90 12.81
C ASN A 238 18.14 2.66 14.11
N ILE A 239 18.30 2.05 15.29
CA ILE A 239 18.11 2.75 16.57
C ILE A 239 19.10 3.91 16.69
N THR A 240 20.39 3.66 16.39
CA THR A 240 21.43 4.69 16.41
C THR A 240 21.12 5.80 15.41
N THR A 241 20.81 5.48 14.16
CA THR A 241 20.49 6.46 13.12
C THR A 241 19.27 7.32 13.48
N LYS A 242 18.18 6.73 13.98
CA LYS A 242 17.00 7.49 14.43
C LYS A 242 17.33 8.47 15.55
N THR A 243 18.20 8.06 16.48
CA THR A 243 18.65 8.92 17.58
C THR A 243 19.51 10.07 17.06
N LEU A 244 20.43 9.80 16.13
CA LEU A 244 21.28 10.80 15.50
C LEU A 244 20.51 11.83 14.66
N GLN A 245 19.35 11.45 14.12
CA GLN A 245 18.46 12.34 13.36
C GLN A 245 17.60 13.25 14.26
N GLY A 246 17.71 13.15 15.58
CA GLY A 246 17.02 14.02 16.54
C GLY A 246 17.52 15.46 16.46
N VAL A 247 16.59 16.42 16.48
CA VAL A 247 16.88 17.86 16.33
C VAL A 247 17.73 18.42 17.49
N ASP A 248 17.68 17.75 18.65
CA ASP A 248 18.37 18.15 19.89
C ASP A 248 19.64 17.33 20.18
N THR A 249 20.19 16.62 19.18
CA THR A 249 21.34 15.73 19.40
C THR A 249 22.64 16.53 19.50
N ASP A 250 23.28 16.50 20.67
CA ASP A 250 24.60 17.11 20.86
C ASP A 250 25.76 16.17 20.44
N VAL A 251 26.94 16.76 20.23
CA VAL A 251 28.13 16.05 19.73
C VAL A 251 28.62 14.96 20.71
N GLU A 252 28.38 15.13 22.02
CA GLU A 252 28.78 14.14 23.03
C GLU A 252 27.88 12.89 22.96
N VAL A 253 26.58 13.07 22.76
CA VAL A 253 25.64 11.98 22.45
C VAL A 253 26.06 11.27 21.16
N VAL A 254 26.42 12.02 20.12
CA VAL A 254 26.91 11.45 18.84
C VAL A 254 28.13 10.55 19.06
N SER A 255 29.15 11.05 19.78
CA SER A 255 30.38 10.26 20.05
C SER A 255 30.07 8.96 20.79
N ARG A 256 29.27 9.04 21.87
CA ARG A 256 28.88 7.86 22.65
C ARG A 256 28.09 6.85 21.84
N LEU A 257 27.20 7.31 20.96
CA LEU A 257 26.41 6.43 20.09
C LEU A 257 27.29 5.69 19.08
N TYR A 258 28.29 6.36 18.50
CA TYR A 258 29.24 5.71 17.60
C TYR A 258 30.13 4.70 18.34
N GLU A 259 30.68 5.06 19.50
CA GLU A 259 31.47 4.13 20.33
C GLU A 259 30.65 2.89 20.74
N SER A 260 29.40 3.10 21.15
CA SER A 260 28.47 2.01 21.47
C SER A 260 28.21 1.12 20.26
N LEU A 261 28.03 1.69 19.07
CA LEU A 261 27.78 0.93 17.85
C LEU A 261 29.02 0.14 17.40
N ILE A 262 30.22 0.72 17.50
CA ILE A 262 31.49 0.06 17.22
C ILE A 262 31.65 -1.14 18.17
N THR A 263 31.53 -0.90 19.47
CA THR A 263 31.63 -1.95 20.50
C THR A 263 30.61 -3.07 20.26
N PHE A 264 29.37 -2.72 19.88
CA PHE A 264 28.35 -3.69 19.53
C PHE A 264 28.78 -4.56 18.35
N VAL A 265 29.27 -3.98 17.26
CA VAL A 265 29.70 -4.74 16.06
C VAL A 265 30.91 -5.62 16.37
N GLU A 266 31.85 -5.13 17.18
CA GLU A 266 33.01 -5.91 17.64
C GLU A 266 32.57 -7.14 18.44
N ASN A 267 31.73 -6.94 19.45
CA ASN A 267 31.18 -8.02 20.28
C ASN A 267 30.33 -9.03 19.47
N LYS A 268 29.76 -8.62 18.33
CA LYS A 268 29.00 -9.52 17.46
C LYS A 268 29.90 -10.57 16.79
N ARG A 269 31.18 -10.28 16.58
CA ARG A 269 32.15 -11.27 16.05
C ARG A 269 32.35 -12.43 17.02
N GLU A 270 32.33 -12.16 18.32
CA GLU A 270 32.53 -13.15 19.37
C GLU A 270 31.27 -14.00 19.65
N THR A 271 30.10 -13.54 19.19
CA THR A 271 28.81 -14.22 19.41
C THR A 271 28.29 -14.97 18.19
N PHE A 272 29.17 -15.25 17.20
CA PHE A 272 28.80 -15.95 15.98
C PHE A 272 28.15 -17.31 16.24
N ASP A 273 28.65 -18.07 17.22
CA ASP A 273 28.10 -19.40 17.57
C ASP A 273 26.61 -19.36 17.93
N ALA A 274 26.16 -18.27 18.56
CA ALA A 274 24.75 -18.08 18.88
C ALA A 274 23.88 -17.89 17.61
N PHE A 275 24.40 -17.13 16.63
CA PHE A 275 23.73 -16.95 15.33
C PHE A 275 23.74 -18.24 14.51
N GLU A 276 24.85 -19.00 14.56
CA GLU A 276 24.95 -20.30 13.90
C GLU A 276 23.93 -21.29 14.49
N ALA A 277 23.81 -21.34 15.82
CA ALA A 277 22.83 -22.18 16.51
C ALA A 277 21.37 -21.77 16.17
N ALA A 278 21.07 -20.48 16.13
CA ALA A 278 19.77 -19.96 15.75
C ALA A 278 19.43 -20.29 14.28
N GLY A 279 20.37 -20.06 13.36
CA GLY A 279 20.21 -20.41 11.95
C GLY A 279 20.01 -21.91 11.73
N LYS A 280 20.78 -22.77 12.44
CA LYS A 280 20.59 -24.23 12.44
C LYS A 280 19.19 -24.63 12.92
N LYS A 281 18.62 -23.93 13.90
CA LYS A 281 17.26 -24.19 14.40
C LYS A 281 16.21 -23.88 13.34
N ILE A 282 16.32 -22.72 12.67
CA ILE A 282 15.44 -22.34 11.56
C ILE A 282 15.54 -23.38 10.44
N PHE A 283 16.77 -23.69 10.01
CA PHE A 283 17.04 -24.64 8.92
C PHE A 283 16.52 -26.06 9.22
N ARG A 284 16.71 -26.57 10.44
CA ARG A 284 16.18 -27.88 10.86
C ARG A 284 14.65 -27.91 10.87
N GLY A 285 13.99 -26.79 11.16
CA GLY A 285 12.53 -26.66 11.07
C GLY A 285 11.99 -26.92 9.65
N ILE A 286 12.80 -26.63 8.62
CA ILE A 286 12.47 -26.86 7.21
C ILE A 286 12.61 -28.34 6.82
N GLN A 287 13.65 -29.03 7.32
CA GLN A 287 13.95 -30.42 6.97
C GLN A 287 12.90 -31.41 7.52
N ASN A 288 12.21 -31.02 8.60
CA ASN A 288 11.19 -31.83 9.25
C ASN A 288 9.76 -31.59 8.70
N GLN A 289 9.60 -30.85 7.59
CA GLN A 289 8.32 -30.49 6.93
C GLN A 289 8.30 -30.81 5.43
#